data_AF-A0A7W5AIZ7-F1
#
_entry.id   AF-A0A7W5AIZ7-F1
#
_cell.length_a   1.000
_cell.length_b   1.000
_cell.length_c   1.000
_cell.angle_alpha   90.00
_cell.angle_beta   90.00
_cell.angle_gamma   90.00
#
_symmetry.space_group_name_H-M   'P 1'
#
loop_
_entity.id
_entity.type
_entity.pdbx_description
1 polymer ?
#
loop_
_entity_poly.entity_id
_entity_poly.type
_entity_poly.pdbx_seq_one_letter_code
_entity_poly.pdbx_strand_id
1 'polypeptide(L)'
;MPRAAPARSGERLDPVRWRRPSRGMLLRLAAATVLLITAAAVLWVEPSGCVPTTATPRSSSSATGEPSAAPSGQSAARPIPPGSVGVPVRLADPTALTVVRPGNRVDLLRIDGDRDRPIPVANSALVLDVTGADDPVTGGLLLALTPDEADRAVSTPARGFAILIRPG
;
A
#
# COMPACT_ATOMS: atom_id res chain seq x y z
N MET A 1 -60.18 55.49 26.14
CA MET A 1 -58.72 55.67 26.03
C MET A 1 -58.12 54.46 25.31
N PRO A 2 -57.74 54.56 24.04
CA PRO A 2 -57.09 53.47 23.32
C PRO A 2 -55.57 53.50 23.58
N ARG A 3 -55.01 52.37 24.05
CA ARG A 3 -53.56 52.18 24.16
C ARG A 3 -53.00 51.83 22.78
N ALA A 4 -52.05 52.64 22.31
CA ALA A 4 -51.27 52.37 21.11
C ALA A 4 -50.40 51.12 21.28
N ALA A 5 -50.43 50.23 20.31
CA ALA A 5 -49.58 49.03 20.25
C ALA A 5 -48.17 49.40 19.74
N PRO A 6 -47.09 48.76 20.24
CA PRO A 6 -45.74 49.02 19.77
C PRO A 6 -45.47 48.38 18.39
N ALA A 7 -44.84 49.15 17.51
CA ALA A 7 -44.40 48.70 16.19
C ALA A 7 -43.28 47.66 16.30
N ARG A 8 -43.40 46.57 15.54
CA ARG A 8 -42.35 45.54 15.39
C ARG A 8 -41.17 46.14 14.62
N SER A 9 -40.07 46.39 15.32
CA SER A 9 -38.78 46.76 14.76
C SER A 9 -38.26 45.64 13.85
N GLY A 10 -38.04 45.97 12.57
CA GLY A 10 -37.63 45.05 11.53
C GLY A 10 -36.30 44.36 11.80
N GLU A 11 -36.29 43.07 11.47
CA GLU A 11 -35.12 42.21 11.29
C GLU A 11 -34.13 42.88 10.32
N ARG A 12 -33.13 43.56 10.87
CA ARG A 12 -31.96 43.97 10.11
C ARG A 12 -31.14 42.72 9.84
N LEU A 13 -31.23 42.23 8.62
CA LEU A 13 -30.22 41.36 8.01
C LEU A 13 -28.91 42.14 8.00
N ASP A 14 -28.10 41.95 9.04
CA ASP A 14 -26.74 42.47 9.09
C ASP A 14 -25.97 41.80 7.94
N PRO A 15 -25.42 42.54 6.97
CA PRO A 15 -24.67 41.93 5.89
C PRO A 15 -23.48 41.21 6.50
N VAL A 16 -23.55 39.87 6.47
CA VAL A 16 -22.47 38.98 6.88
C VAL A 16 -21.21 39.53 6.25
N ARG A 17 -20.29 40.04 7.06
CA ARG A 17 -19.01 40.53 6.57
C ARG A 17 -18.22 39.31 6.11
N TRP A 18 -18.41 38.94 4.84
CA TRP A 18 -17.65 37.90 4.17
C TRP A 18 -16.18 38.27 4.30
N ARG A 19 -15.50 37.60 5.23
CA ARG A 19 -14.05 37.71 5.38
C ARG A 19 -13.47 37.32 4.03
N ARG A 20 -12.88 38.29 3.34
CA ARG A 20 -12.16 38.03 2.09
C ARG A 20 -11.20 36.88 2.35
N PRO A 21 -11.25 35.80 1.55
CA PRO A 21 -10.31 34.70 1.69
C PRO A 21 -8.90 35.30 1.65
N SER A 22 -8.11 34.98 2.67
CA SER A 22 -6.78 35.53 2.80
C SER A 22 -5.96 35.13 1.58
N ARG A 23 -5.07 36.01 1.10
CA ARG A 23 -4.20 35.72 -0.05
C ARG A 23 -3.42 34.40 0.12
N GLY A 24 -3.12 34.02 1.38
CA GLY A 24 -2.50 32.74 1.71
C GLY A 24 -3.38 31.52 1.42
N MET A 25 -4.70 31.62 1.61
CA MET A 25 -5.62 30.52 1.29
C MET A 25 -5.77 30.32 -0.22
N LEU A 26 -5.77 31.40 -1.01
CA LEU A 26 -5.78 31.32 -2.47
C LEU A 26 -4.49 30.67 -3.01
N LEU A 27 -3.33 31.02 -2.47
CA LEU A 27 -2.05 30.39 -2.83
C LEU A 27 -2.03 28.90 -2.48
N ARG A 28 -2.55 28.52 -1.31
CA ARG A 28 -2.67 27.10 -0.92
C ARG A 28 -3.60 26.32 -1.84
N LEU A 29 -4.73 26.89 -2.21
CA LEU A 29 -5.66 26.27 -3.15
C LEU A 29 -5.03 26.12 -4.53
N ALA A 30 -4.35 27.16 -5.04
CA ALA A 30 -3.65 27.11 -6.32
C ALA A 30 -2.53 26.06 -6.32
N ALA A 31 -1.76 25.95 -5.23
CA ALA A 31 -0.74 24.92 -5.11
C ALA A 31 -1.36 23.51 -5.08
N ALA A 32 -2.44 23.32 -4.32
CA ALA A 32 -3.14 22.04 -4.23
C ALA A 32 -3.74 21.60 -5.58
N THR A 33 -4.33 22.53 -6.34
CA THR A 33 -4.88 22.21 -7.67
C THR A 33 -3.79 21.87 -8.68
N VAL A 34 -2.68 22.62 -8.70
CA VAL A 34 -1.52 22.30 -9.55
C VAL A 34 -0.99 20.90 -9.21
N LEU A 35 -0.87 20.56 -7.93
CA LEU A 35 -0.36 19.26 -7.50
C LEU A 35 -1.32 18.11 -7.88
N LEU A 36 -2.63 18.31 -7.72
CA LEU A 36 -3.65 17.33 -8.14
C LEU A 36 -3.67 17.12 -9.66
N ILE A 37 -3.59 18.19 -10.45
CA ILE A 37 -3.54 18.10 -11.91
C ILE A 37 -2.27 17.34 -12.34
N THR A 38 -1.13 17.63 -11.71
CA THR A 38 0.14 16.97 -12.01
C THR A 38 0.08 15.47 -11.68
N ALA A 39 -0.45 15.10 -10.52
CA ALA A 39 -0.62 13.70 -10.13
C ALA A 39 -1.55 12.93 -11.08
N ALA A 40 -2.67 13.56 -11.48
CA ALA A 40 -3.59 12.99 -12.46
C ALA A 40 -2.92 12.78 -13.83
N ALA A 41 -2.11 13.74 -14.28
CA ALA A 41 -1.35 13.62 -15.53
C ALA A 41 -0.34 12.46 -15.48
N VAL A 42 0.41 12.31 -14.38
CA VAL A 42 1.35 11.19 -14.21
C VAL A 42 0.63 9.84 -14.24
N LEU A 43 -0.58 9.76 -13.67
CA LEU A 43 -1.39 8.53 -13.70
C LEU A 43 -1.89 8.17 -15.10
N TRP A 44 -2.11 9.18 -15.96
CA TRP A 44 -2.63 9.00 -17.32
C TRP A 44 -1.55 8.82 -18.38
N VAL A 45 -0.31 9.17 -18.08
CA VAL A 45 0.82 8.91 -19.00
C VAL A 45 1.19 7.45 -18.88
N GLU A 46 0.51 6.60 -19.66
CA GLU A 46 1.00 5.26 -19.97
C GLU A 46 2.34 5.37 -20.73
N PRO A 47 3.43 4.75 -20.27
CA PRO A 47 4.68 4.69 -21.02
C PRO A 47 4.47 3.78 -22.24
N SER A 48 3.95 4.35 -23.32
CA SER A 48 3.80 3.71 -24.63
C SER A 48 5.16 3.75 -25.34
N GLY A 49 6.06 2.85 -24.93
CA GLY A 49 7.43 2.91 -25.44
C GLY A 49 8.32 1.72 -25.12
N CYS A 50 7.85 0.49 -25.26
CA CYS A 50 8.75 -0.65 -25.46
C CYS A 50 8.31 -1.40 -26.71
N VAL A 51 8.95 -1.09 -27.84
CA VAL A 51 8.85 -1.84 -29.09
C VAL A 51 9.67 -3.12 -28.92
N PRO A 52 9.08 -4.32 -28.89
CA PRO A 52 9.87 -5.54 -28.89
C PRO A 52 10.51 -5.71 -30.28
N THR A 53 11.85 -5.66 -30.31
CA THR A 53 12.64 -6.12 -31.45
C THR A 53 12.23 -7.56 -31.76
N THR A 54 11.69 -7.74 -32.96
CA THR A 54 11.18 -9.01 -33.46
C THR A 54 12.35 -9.94 -33.76
N ALA A 55 12.66 -10.84 -32.84
CA ALA A 55 13.50 -12.00 -33.13
C ALA A 55 12.63 -13.16 -33.65
N THR A 56 12.92 -13.57 -34.87
CA THR A 56 12.32 -14.65 -35.68
C THR A 56 12.12 -15.98 -34.90
N PRO A 57 11.04 -16.75 -35.16
CA PRO A 57 10.61 -17.86 -34.31
C PRO A 57 11.36 -19.17 -34.59
N ARG A 58 11.62 -19.93 -33.52
CA ARG A 58 11.82 -21.38 -33.58
C ARG A 58 10.79 -22.05 -32.67
N SER A 59 9.81 -22.71 -33.29
CA SER A 59 8.90 -23.68 -32.68
C SER A 59 9.69 -24.63 -31.77
N SER A 60 9.27 -24.94 -30.54
CA SER A 60 8.23 -25.95 -30.27
C SER A 60 7.89 -26.00 -28.77
N SER A 61 6.63 -26.35 -28.49
CA SER A 61 6.09 -26.94 -27.25
C SER A 61 5.56 -26.03 -26.13
N SER A 62 4.28 -25.67 -26.29
CA SER A 62 3.15 -25.89 -25.37
C SER A 62 3.39 -25.84 -23.85
N ALA A 63 2.89 -24.79 -23.17
CA ALA A 63 1.70 -24.87 -22.29
C ALA A 63 1.63 -23.68 -21.29
N THR A 64 0.61 -22.85 -21.49
CA THR A 64 -0.32 -22.30 -20.48
C THR A 64 0.23 -21.57 -19.25
N GLY A 65 0.03 -20.24 -19.23
CA GLY A 65 -0.34 -19.50 -18.01
C GLY A 65 0.55 -18.32 -17.62
N GLU A 66 0.31 -17.16 -18.24
CA GLU A 66 0.50 -15.85 -17.60
C GLU A 66 -0.83 -15.49 -16.88
N PRO A 67 -0.83 -14.70 -15.77
CA PRO A 67 -0.26 -13.35 -15.78
C PRO A 67 0.47 -12.95 -14.48
N SER A 68 1.30 -11.91 -14.57
CA SER A 68 1.10 -10.66 -13.81
C SER A 68 2.43 -9.89 -13.70
N ALA A 69 2.46 -8.72 -14.33
CA ALA A 69 3.53 -7.75 -14.26
C ALA A 69 3.71 -7.23 -12.82
N ALA A 70 4.89 -7.45 -12.25
CA ALA A 70 5.34 -6.78 -11.04
C ALA A 70 6.14 -5.51 -11.39
N PRO A 71 5.95 -4.39 -10.67
CA PRO A 71 6.76 -3.19 -10.87
C PRO A 71 8.21 -3.46 -10.44
N SER A 72 9.13 -3.08 -11.32
CA SER A 72 10.56 -3.28 -11.18
C SER A 72 11.16 -2.26 -10.20
N GLY A 73 11.21 -2.62 -8.93
CA GLY A 73 12.34 -2.28 -8.08
C GLY A 73 13.34 -3.42 -8.19
N GLN A 74 14.50 -3.20 -8.81
CA GLN A 74 15.54 -4.22 -9.01
C GLN A 74 16.23 -4.58 -7.69
N SER A 75 15.50 -5.20 -6.77
CA SER A 75 16.07 -6.21 -5.90
C SER A 75 15.85 -7.54 -6.63
N ALA A 76 16.90 -8.34 -6.81
CA ALA A 76 16.79 -9.62 -7.49
C ALA A 76 15.98 -10.59 -6.61
N ALA A 77 14.65 -10.43 -6.64
CA ALA A 77 13.72 -11.24 -5.88
C ALA A 77 13.99 -12.71 -6.19
N ARG A 78 14.18 -13.49 -5.14
CA ARG A 78 14.51 -14.91 -5.28
C ARG A 78 13.36 -15.60 -6.03
N PRO A 79 13.65 -16.58 -6.92
CA PRO A 79 12.60 -17.35 -7.56
C PRO A 79 11.71 -18.01 -6.52
N ILE A 80 10.40 -17.98 -6.78
CA ILE A 80 9.38 -18.61 -5.95
C ILE A 80 9.60 -20.13 -6.01
N PRO A 81 9.76 -20.83 -4.86
CA PRO A 81 9.85 -22.28 -4.83
C PRO A 81 8.61 -22.95 -5.44
N PRO A 82 8.75 -24.12 -6.09
CA PRO A 82 7.62 -24.89 -6.58
C PRO A 82 6.62 -25.19 -5.46
N GLY A 83 5.32 -25.06 -5.76
CA GLY A 83 4.26 -25.28 -4.77
C GLY A 83 4.12 -24.17 -3.72
N SER A 84 4.81 -23.05 -3.88
CA SER A 84 4.67 -21.85 -3.04
C SER A 84 4.09 -20.68 -3.83
N VAL A 85 3.53 -19.70 -3.11
CA VAL A 85 3.03 -18.43 -3.64
C VAL A 85 3.80 -17.30 -2.96
N GLY A 86 4.20 -16.28 -3.74
CA GLY A 86 4.82 -15.07 -3.21
C GLY A 86 3.76 -14.14 -2.60
N VAL A 87 3.83 -13.89 -1.31
CA VAL A 87 2.84 -13.07 -0.57
C VAL A 87 3.52 -11.84 0.04
N PRO A 88 3.06 -10.61 -0.27
CA PRO A 88 3.54 -9.40 0.36
C PRO A 88 2.97 -9.27 1.78
N VAL A 89 3.82 -9.02 2.75
CA VAL A 89 3.48 -8.93 4.16
C VAL A 89 4.02 -7.64 4.75
N ARG A 90 3.14 -6.87 5.39
CA ARG A 90 3.51 -5.70 6.20
C ARG A 90 3.72 -6.12 7.65
N LEU A 91 4.88 -5.75 8.19
CA LEU A 91 5.19 -6.03 9.58
C LEU A 91 4.52 -4.99 10.48
N ALA A 92 4.05 -5.43 11.65
CA ALA A 92 3.56 -4.55 12.70
C ALA A 92 4.70 -3.70 13.29
N ASP A 93 5.91 -4.26 13.33
CA ASP A 93 7.14 -3.55 13.63
C ASP A 93 7.99 -3.44 12.35
N PRO A 94 8.01 -2.26 11.71
CA PRO A 94 8.81 -2.00 10.51
C PRO A 94 10.31 -2.15 10.74
N THR A 95 10.80 -1.93 11.97
CA THR A 95 12.24 -1.95 12.26
C THR A 95 12.84 -3.34 12.08
N ALA A 96 12.03 -4.40 12.19
CA ALA A 96 12.42 -5.78 11.91
C ALA A 96 12.85 -6.03 10.46
N LEU A 97 12.48 -5.16 9.51
CA LEU A 97 12.95 -5.27 8.12
C LEU A 97 14.46 -5.05 7.98
N THR A 98 15.08 -4.32 8.92
CA THR A 98 16.53 -4.01 8.88
C THR A 98 17.42 -5.22 9.14
N VAL A 99 16.89 -6.25 9.81
CA VAL A 99 17.64 -7.46 10.18
C VAL A 99 17.36 -8.64 9.26
N VAL A 100 16.26 -8.60 8.51
CA VAL A 100 15.86 -9.67 7.60
C VAL A 100 16.50 -9.46 6.24
N ARG A 101 17.00 -10.54 5.64
CA ARG A 101 17.55 -10.56 4.28
C ARG A 101 16.80 -11.55 3.40
N PRO A 102 16.76 -11.34 2.08
CA PRO A 102 16.33 -12.37 1.15
C PRO A 102 17.12 -13.67 1.37
N GLY A 103 16.43 -14.81 1.39
CA GLY A 103 17.00 -16.12 1.72
C GLY A 103 16.82 -16.56 3.17
N ASN A 104 16.51 -15.65 4.09
CA ASN A 104 16.22 -16.01 5.48
C ASN A 104 14.95 -16.85 5.59
N ARG A 105 14.84 -17.62 6.68
CA ARG A 105 13.63 -18.33 7.05
C ARG A 105 13.01 -17.69 8.29
N VAL A 106 11.71 -17.43 8.24
CA VAL A 106 10.98 -16.75 9.30
C VAL A 106 9.68 -17.46 9.65
N ASP A 107 9.27 -17.35 10.89
CA ASP A 107 7.91 -17.72 11.30
C ASP A 107 7.01 -16.52 11.19
N LEU A 108 5.88 -16.69 10.52
CA LEU A 108 4.91 -15.63 10.33
C LEU A 108 3.84 -15.75 11.40
N LEU A 109 3.71 -14.71 12.22
CA LEU A 109 2.74 -14.60 13.28
C LEU A 109 1.78 -13.45 12.97
N ARG A 110 0.48 -13.68 13.08
CA ARG A 110 -0.54 -12.64 12.94
C ARG A 110 -0.83 -12.00 14.29
N ILE A 111 -0.84 -10.67 14.34
CA ILE A 111 -1.26 -9.90 15.50
C ILE A 111 -2.72 -9.49 15.31
N ASP A 112 -3.56 -9.94 16.24
CA ASP A 112 -4.98 -9.61 16.30
C ASP A 112 -5.19 -8.68 17.50
N GLY A 113 -5.82 -7.53 17.29
CA GLY A 113 -5.84 -6.44 18.27
C GLY A 113 -6.56 -6.76 19.58
N ASP A 114 -7.43 -7.76 19.57
CA ASP A 114 -8.20 -8.21 20.74
C ASP A 114 -7.55 -9.41 21.46
N ARG A 115 -6.51 -10.01 20.87
CA ARG A 115 -5.84 -11.18 21.43
C ARG A 115 -4.41 -10.83 21.83
N ASP A 116 -4.11 -11.04 23.11
CA ASP A 116 -2.77 -10.85 23.68
C ASP A 116 -1.72 -11.85 23.14
N ARG A 117 -2.13 -12.81 22.31
CA ARG A 117 -1.25 -13.86 21.79
C ARG A 117 -1.19 -13.86 20.26
N PRO A 118 0.01 -13.79 19.66
CA PRO A 118 0.18 -13.94 18.21
C PRO A 118 -0.30 -15.30 17.72
N ILE A 119 -1.01 -15.32 16.59
CA ILE A 119 -1.53 -16.55 15.97
C ILE A 119 -0.54 -17.00 14.89
N PRO A 120 0.01 -18.22 14.94
CA PRO A 120 0.92 -18.70 13.91
C PRO A 120 0.20 -18.89 12.57
N VAL A 121 0.78 -18.32 11.51
CA VAL A 121 0.27 -18.41 10.14
C VAL A 121 1.11 -19.40 9.35
N ALA A 122 2.43 -19.21 9.36
CA ALA A 122 3.37 -20.03 8.61
C ALA A 122 4.62 -20.31 9.43
N ASN A 123 5.21 -21.47 9.21
CA ASN A 123 6.44 -21.89 9.87
C ASN A 123 7.56 -21.96 8.82
N SER A 124 8.71 -21.35 9.11
CA SER A 124 9.91 -21.44 8.27
C SER A 124 9.72 -20.92 6.83
N ALA A 125 8.88 -19.90 6.67
CA ALA A 125 8.61 -19.23 5.41
C ALA A 125 9.89 -18.59 4.87
N LEU A 126 10.16 -18.81 3.57
CA LEU A 126 11.34 -18.26 2.93
C LEU A 126 11.09 -16.79 2.55
N VAL A 127 12.00 -15.92 2.93
CA VAL A 127 12.00 -14.52 2.48
C VAL A 127 12.52 -14.46 1.05
N LEU A 128 11.67 -14.07 0.11
CA LEU A 128 12.00 -13.93 -1.30
C LEU A 128 12.64 -12.57 -1.58
N ASP A 129 12.10 -11.53 -0.95
CA ASP A 129 12.58 -10.16 -1.09
C ASP A 129 12.18 -9.29 0.12
N VAL A 130 12.87 -8.16 0.27
CA VAL A 130 12.56 -7.12 1.26
C VAL A 130 12.35 -5.81 0.51
N THR A 131 11.10 -5.37 0.45
CA THR A 131 10.71 -4.11 -0.20
C THR A 131 10.87 -2.93 0.76
N GLY A 132 11.24 -1.77 0.22
CA GLY A 132 11.41 -0.55 1.01
C GLY A 132 12.51 -0.67 2.05
N ALA A 133 13.64 -1.32 1.72
CA ALA A 133 14.78 -1.42 2.64
C ALA A 133 15.28 -0.04 3.11
N ASP A 134 15.15 0.98 2.25
CA ASP A 134 15.50 2.38 2.56
C ASP A 134 14.39 3.14 3.30
N ASP A 135 13.15 2.66 3.26
CA ASP A 135 11.98 3.21 3.98
C ASP A 135 11.12 2.07 4.55
N PRO A 136 11.43 1.60 5.77
CA PRO A 136 10.76 0.45 6.35
C PRO A 136 9.28 0.71 6.62
N VAL A 137 8.85 1.97 6.78
CA VAL A 137 7.45 2.32 7.07
C VAL A 137 6.56 2.00 5.86
N THR A 138 7.06 2.24 4.66
CA THR A 138 6.40 1.88 3.39
C THR A 138 6.86 0.51 2.87
N GLY A 139 7.80 -0.12 3.56
CA GLY A 139 8.46 -1.39 3.25
C GLY A 139 7.77 -2.63 3.82
N GLY A 140 8.23 -3.81 3.41
CA GLY A 140 7.57 -5.09 3.72
C GLY A 140 8.33 -6.29 3.19
N LEU A 141 7.89 -7.48 3.57
CA LEU A 141 8.50 -8.75 3.15
C LEU A 141 7.70 -9.38 2.02
N LEU A 142 8.41 -9.95 1.05
CA LEU A 142 7.82 -10.91 0.12
C LEU A 142 8.18 -12.31 0.60
N LEU A 143 7.19 -13.11 1.00
CA LEU A 143 7.39 -14.45 1.56
C LEU A 143 6.90 -15.53 0.60
N ALA A 144 7.62 -16.66 0.54
CA ALA A 144 7.11 -17.87 -0.08
C ALA A 144 6.29 -18.65 0.95
N LEU A 145 4.99 -18.74 0.71
CA LEU A 145 4.02 -19.45 1.54
C LEU A 145 3.39 -20.60 0.75
N THR A 146 2.98 -21.67 1.42
CA THR A 146 2.08 -22.65 0.81
C THR A 146 0.72 -22.01 0.48
N PRO A 147 -0.07 -22.54 -0.46
CA PRO A 147 -1.38 -21.97 -0.79
C PRO A 147 -2.30 -21.81 0.43
N ASP A 148 -2.31 -22.80 1.34
CA ASP A 148 -3.11 -22.76 2.57
C ASP A 148 -2.58 -21.74 3.60
N GLU A 149 -1.27 -21.48 3.63
CA GLU A 149 -0.68 -20.42 4.45
C GLU A 149 -0.97 -19.03 3.86
N ALA A 150 -0.91 -18.91 2.54
CA ALA A 150 -1.22 -17.68 1.82
C ALA A 150 -2.68 -17.28 2.05
N ASP A 151 -3.61 -18.24 1.93
CA ASP A 151 -5.04 -18.00 2.20
C ASP A 151 -5.25 -17.52 3.65
N ARG A 152 -4.60 -18.14 4.63
CA ARG A 152 -4.64 -17.68 6.03
C ARG A 152 -4.04 -16.29 6.24
N ALA A 153 -3.02 -15.91 5.47
CA ALA A 153 -2.40 -14.59 5.54
C ALA A 153 -3.29 -13.49 4.95
N VAL A 154 -4.06 -13.76 3.89
CA VAL A 154 -4.85 -12.75 3.17
C VAL A 154 -6.33 -12.70 3.55
N SER A 155 -6.90 -13.82 4.01
CA SER A 155 -8.34 -13.95 4.29
C SER A 155 -8.81 -13.15 5.50
N THR A 156 -7.90 -12.79 6.42
CA THR A 156 -8.26 -12.10 7.66
C THR A 156 -7.55 -10.74 7.72
N PRO A 157 -8.28 -9.62 7.89
CA PRO A 157 -7.66 -8.33 8.10
C PRO A 157 -6.84 -8.35 9.40
N ALA A 158 -5.52 -8.28 9.27
CA ALA A 158 -4.59 -8.23 10.39
C ALA A 158 -4.24 -6.77 10.71
N ARG A 159 -4.02 -6.44 12.00
CA ARG A 159 -3.40 -5.15 12.37
C ARG A 159 -1.94 -5.07 11.94
N GLY A 160 -1.32 -6.23 11.73
CA GLY A 160 0.01 -6.40 11.19
C GLY A 160 0.52 -7.80 11.49
N PHE A 161 1.69 -8.11 10.96
CA PHE A 161 2.36 -9.39 11.20
C PHE A 161 3.63 -9.19 12.02
N ALA A 162 3.91 -10.13 12.90
CA ALA A 162 5.21 -10.28 13.54
C ALA A 162 5.97 -11.44 12.88
N ILE A 163 7.28 -11.40 13.01
CA ILE A 163 8.15 -12.45 12.53
C ILE A 163 9.09 -12.95 13.61
N LEU A 164 9.41 -14.24 13.58
CA LEU A 164 10.51 -14.82 14.34
C LEU A 164 11.57 -15.30 13.35
N ILE A 165 12.83 -14.85 13.50
CA ILE A 165 13.92 -15.27 12.62
C ILE A 165 14.42 -16.64 13.09
N ARG A 166 14.42 -17.63 12.20
CA ARG A 166 15.10 -18.90 12.48
C ARG A 166 16.56 -18.79 12.04
N PRO A 167 17.53 -19.13 12.90
CA PRO A 167 18.87 -19.39 12.42
C PRO A 167 18.80 -20.58 11.45
N GLY A 168 19.29 -20.36 10.23
CA GLY A 168 19.43 -21.39 9.20
C GLY A 168 20.78 -22.06 9.26
#